data_AF-A3X0L4-F1
#
_entry.id   AF-A3X0L4-F1
#
_cell.length_a   1.000
_cell.length_b   1.000
_cell.length_c   1.000
_cell.angle_alpha   90.00
_cell.angle_beta   90.00
_cell.angle_gamma   90.00
#
_symmetry.space_group_name_H-M   'P 1'
#
loop_
_entity.id
_entity.type
_entity.pdbx_description
1 polymer ?
#
loop_
_entity_poly.entity_id
_entity_poly.type
_entity_poly.pdbx_seq_one_letter_code
_entity_poly.pdbx_strand_id
1 'polypeptide(L)'
;MTTARDNLSKADTVTIAAIEARIPTLVEARMLVESFQTMVRKKLVADLDPWIATASLSLIGSFASGIIRDKAAVRAAMQQKAARTAAQ
;
A
#
# COMPACT_ATOMS: atom_id res chain seq x y z
N MET A 1 -2.10 5.74 -7.43
CA MET A 1 -1.14 6.02 -8.51
C MET A 1 0.04 6.72 -7.88
N THR A 2 1.22 6.10 -7.86
CA THR A 2 2.46 6.81 -7.55
C THR A 2 3.02 7.32 -8.87
N THR A 3 2.59 8.52 -9.27
CA THR A 3 2.91 9.19 -10.54
C THR A 3 4.41 9.25 -10.87
N ALA A 4 5.28 9.14 -9.86
CA ALA A 4 6.72 9.06 -10.03
C ALA A 4 7.21 7.75 -10.67
N ARG A 5 6.50 6.62 -10.50
CA ARG A 5 6.90 5.34 -11.12
C ARG A 5 6.60 5.27 -12.61
N ASP A 6 5.55 5.96 -13.04
CA ASP A 6 5.09 5.92 -14.43
C ASP A 6 6.04 6.71 -15.36
N ASN A 7 6.96 7.49 -14.78
CA ASN A 7 7.91 8.36 -15.49
C ASN A 7 9.38 8.09 -15.09
N LEU A 8 9.76 6.83 -14.84
CA LEU A 8 11.15 6.49 -14.53
C LEU A 8 12.03 6.52 -15.78
N SER A 9 13.23 7.11 -15.67
CA SER A 9 14.22 6.97 -16.72
C SER A 9 14.79 5.55 -16.75
N LYS A 10 15.47 5.19 -17.85
CA LYS A 10 16.18 3.90 -17.94
C LYS A 10 17.25 3.77 -16.84
N ALA A 11 17.95 4.85 -16.51
CA ALA A 11 18.97 4.87 -15.46
C ALA A 11 18.37 4.65 -14.06
N ASP A 12 17.22 5.26 -13.77
CA ASP A 12 16.52 5.07 -12.49
C ASP A 12 16.03 3.63 -12.35
N THR A 13 15.52 3.05 -13.43
CA THR A 13 15.05 1.65 -13.46
C THR A 13 16.19 0.67 -13.15
N VAL A 14 17.36 0.86 -13.76
CA VAL A 14 18.54 0.02 -13.50
C VAL A 14 19.02 0.18 -12.05
N THR A 15 19.02 1.40 -11.52
CA THR A 15 19.43 1.67 -10.14
C THR A 15 18.48 1.00 -9.14
N ILE A 16 17.17 1.14 -9.35
CA ILE A 16 16.15 0.48 -8.54
C ILE A 16 16.32 -1.04 -8.57
N ALA A 17 16.52 -1.64 -9.75
CA ALA A 17 16.72 -3.08 -9.90
C ALA A 17 17.96 -3.57 -9.13
N ALA A 18 19.06 -2.83 -9.17
CA ALA A 18 20.28 -3.16 -8.43
C ALA A 18 20.08 -3.10 -6.90
N ILE A 19 19.26 -2.16 -6.41
CA ILE A 19 18.91 -2.04 -4.99
C ILE A 19 18.00 -3.20 -4.58
N GLU A 20 16.92 -3.44 -5.33
CA GLU A 20 15.95 -4.50 -5.06
C GLU A 20 16.59 -5.90 -5.06
N ALA A 21 17.54 -6.14 -5.97
CA ALA A 21 18.30 -7.39 -6.01
C ALA A 21 19.14 -7.66 -4.74
N ARG A 22 19.56 -6.59 -4.05
CA ARG A 22 20.42 -6.68 -2.85
C ARG A 22 19.64 -6.58 -1.55
N ILE A 23 18.37 -6.16 -1.60
CA ILE A 23 17.53 -5.94 -0.42
C ILE A 23 16.13 -6.54 -0.66
N PRO A 24 15.98 -7.87 -0.55
CA PRO A 24 14.70 -8.55 -0.80
C PRO A 24 13.55 -8.04 0.07
N THR A 25 13.84 -7.56 1.28
CA THR A 25 12.85 -6.98 2.20
C THR A 25 12.25 -5.67 1.69
N LEU A 26 12.94 -4.91 0.83
CA LEU A 26 12.37 -3.75 0.16
C LEU A 26 11.37 -4.15 -0.93
N VAL A 27 11.65 -5.26 -1.62
CA VAL A 27 10.70 -5.82 -2.61
C VAL A 27 9.42 -6.27 -1.90
N GLU A 28 9.55 -6.97 -0.76
CA GLU A 28 8.41 -7.35 0.07
C GLU A 28 7.58 -6.14 0.53
N ALA A 29 8.25 -5.11 1.06
CA ALA A 29 7.59 -3.87 1.48
C ALA A 29 6.82 -3.21 0.32
N ARG A 30 7.42 -3.19 -0.88
CA ARG A 30 6.79 -2.68 -2.11
C ARG A 30 5.53 -3.47 -2.46
N MET A 31 5.61 -4.79 -2.45
CA MET A 31 4.47 -5.67 -2.74
C MET A 31 3.33 -5.46 -1.73
N LEU A 32 3.65 -5.30 -0.45
CA LEU A 32 2.65 -5.04 0.60
C LEU A 32 1.94 -3.69 0.42
N VAL A 33 2.65 -2.66 -0.04
CA VAL A 33 2.04 -1.36 -0.37
C VAL A 33 1.11 -1.49 -1.57
N GLU A 34 1.52 -2.21 -2.62
CA GLU A 34 0.70 -2.44 -3.82
C GLU A 34 -0.56 -3.27 -3.52
N SER A 35 -0.42 -4.30 -2.67
CA SER A 35 -1.55 -5.12 -2.23
C SER A 35 -2.53 -4.28 -1.40
N PHE A 36 -2.04 -3.42 -0.50
CA PHE A 36 -2.89 -2.49 0.27
C PHE A 36 -3.68 -1.54 -0.64
N GLN A 37 -3.01 -0.90 -1.60
CA GLN A 37 -3.67 -0.02 -2.57
C GLN A 37 -4.72 -0.75 -3.40
N THR A 38 -4.47 -2.00 -3.75
CA THR A 38 -5.40 -2.85 -4.49
C THR A 38 -6.60 -3.22 -3.62
N MET A 39 -6.35 -3.61 -2.37
CA MET A 39 -7.36 -3.94 -1.36
C MET A 39 -8.30 -2.74 -1.10
N VAL A 40 -7.76 -1.53 -0.92
CA VAL A 40 -8.55 -0.30 -0.76
C VAL A 40 -9.39 0.00 -1.99
N ARG A 41 -8.81 -0.04 -3.21
CA ARG A 41 -9.54 0.23 -4.46
C ARG A 41 -10.66 -0.76 -4.71
N LYS A 42 -10.42 -2.05 -4.44
CA LYS A 42 -11.40 -3.13 -4.62
C LYS A 42 -12.33 -3.32 -3.41
N LYS A 43 -12.16 -2.52 -2.35
CA LYS A 43 -12.95 -2.58 -1.10
C LYS A 43 -12.94 -3.97 -0.45
N LEU A 44 -11.79 -4.66 -0.51
CA LEU A 44 -11.63 -6.02 0.02
C LEU A 44 -11.38 -5.97 1.53
N VAL A 45 -12.41 -5.64 2.31
CA VAL A 45 -12.30 -5.42 3.76
C VAL A 45 -11.89 -6.69 4.52
N ALA A 46 -12.30 -7.86 4.03
CA ALA A 46 -11.95 -9.15 4.62
C ALA A 46 -10.42 -9.40 4.61
N ASP A 47 -9.72 -8.87 3.63
CA ASP A 47 -8.28 -9.08 3.45
C ASP A 47 -7.43 -8.17 4.36
N LEU A 48 -8.06 -7.20 5.04
CA LEU A 48 -7.35 -6.20 5.86
C LEU A 48 -6.62 -6.85 7.05
N ASP A 49 -7.24 -7.83 7.71
CA ASP A 49 -6.64 -8.45 8.90
C ASP A 49 -5.47 -9.38 8.54
N PRO A 50 -5.58 -10.26 7.53
CA PRO A 50 -4.44 -11.00 6.99
C PRO A 50 -3.30 -10.09 6.49
N TRP A 51 -3.65 -8.98 5.83
CA TRP A 51 -2.67 -8.03 5.35
C TRP A 51 -1.92 -7.35 6.50
N ILE A 52 -2.63 -6.90 7.56
CA ILE A 52 -2.01 -6.31 8.76
C ILE A 52 -1.04 -7.30 9.40
N ALA A 53 -1.44 -8.56 9.58
CA ALA A 53 -0.59 -9.57 10.21
C ALA A 53 0.75 -9.75 9.48
N THR A 54 0.71 -9.72 8.14
CA THR A 54 1.92 -9.81 7.30
C THR A 54 2.72 -8.50 7.36
N ALA A 55 2.06 -7.36 7.21
CA ALA A 55 2.70 -6.04 7.17
C ALA A 55 3.38 -5.67 8.50
N SER A 56 2.81 -6.07 9.65
CA SER A 56 3.37 -5.85 10.98
C SER A 56 4.75 -6.46 11.19
N LEU A 57 5.11 -7.50 10.44
CA LEU A 57 6.41 -8.19 10.52
C LEU A 57 7.43 -7.68 9.49
N SER A 58 7.04 -6.72 8.66
CA SER A 58 7.84 -6.22 7.53
C SER A 58 8.44 -4.83 7.79
N LEU A 59 9.17 -4.27 6.81
CA LEU A 59 9.69 -2.90 6.87
C LEU A 59 8.61 -1.82 6.99
N ILE A 60 7.34 -2.15 6.69
CA ILE A 60 6.21 -1.23 6.85
C ILE A 60 5.43 -1.47 8.15
N GLY A 61 6.03 -2.14 9.15
CA GLY A 61 5.37 -2.47 10.41
C GLY A 61 4.80 -1.25 11.16
N SER A 62 5.48 -0.09 11.12
CA SER A 62 4.97 1.15 11.72
C SER A 62 3.69 1.65 11.03
N PHE A 63 3.57 1.47 9.72
CA PHE A 63 2.37 1.78 8.95
C PHE A 63 1.22 0.83 9.32
N ALA A 64 1.50 -0.47 9.43
CA ALA A 64 0.53 -1.45 9.92
C ALA A 64 0.03 -1.11 11.33
N SER A 65 0.92 -0.70 12.23
CA SER A 65 0.57 -0.22 13.58
C SER A 65 -0.37 0.99 13.56
N GLY A 66 -0.15 1.94 12.66
CA GLY A 66 -1.07 3.07 12.44
C GLY A 66 -2.46 2.59 12.02
N ILE A 67 -2.53 1.65 11.08
CA ILE A 67 -3.80 1.06 10.62
C ILE A 67 -4.51 0.31 11.76
N ILE A 68 -3.77 -0.41 12.61
CA ILE A 68 -4.34 -1.11 13.78
C ILE A 68 -5.02 -0.10 14.72
N ARG A 69 -4.36 1.02 15.01
CA ARG A 69 -4.91 2.08 15.88
C ARG A 69 -6.21 2.67 15.32
N ASP A 70 -6.27 2.85 14.00
CA ASP A 70 -7.39 3.50 13.32
C ASP A 70 -8.29 2.50 12.57
N LYS A 71 -8.28 1.21 12.96
CA LYS A 71 -8.84 0.09 12.20
C LYS A 71 -10.33 0.26 11.85
N ALA A 72 -11.13 0.76 12.79
CA ALA A 72 -12.56 1.01 12.56
C ALA A 72 -12.78 2.08 11.48
N ALA A 73 -12.01 3.17 11.54
CA ALA A 73 -12.08 4.26 10.56
C ALA A 73 -11.60 3.81 9.17
N VAL A 74 -10.52 3.03 9.10
CA VAL A 74 -10.01 2.48 7.83
C VAL A 74 -11.05 1.55 7.19
N ARG A 75 -11.68 0.66 7.96
CA ARG A 75 -12.75 -0.22 7.46
C ARG A 75 -13.95 0.57 6.94
N ALA A 76 -14.39 1.59 7.69
CA ALA A 76 -15.47 2.47 7.28
C ALA A 76 -15.13 3.18 5.96
N ALA A 77 -13.93 3.74 5.86
CA ALA A 77 -13.46 4.45 4.66
C ALA A 77 -13.40 3.54 3.42
N MET A 78 -12.98 2.28 3.57
CA MET A 78 -12.98 1.31 2.47
C MET A 78 -14.40 1.01 1.95
N GLN A 79 -15.41 1.02 2.82
CA GLN A 79 -16.79 0.71 2.44
C GLN A 79 -17.54 1.95 1.92
N GLN A 80 -17.19 3.14 2.42
CA GLN A 80 -17.85 4.39 2.06
C GLN A 80 -17.86 4.61 0.53
N LYS A 81 -19.01 5.01 -0.02
CA LYS A 81 -19.07 5.52 -1.40
C LYS A 81 -18.34 6.85 -1.42
N ALA A 82 -17.48 7.07 -2.41
CA ALA A 82 -16.92 8.39 -2.64
C ALA A 82 -18.11 9.35 -2.79
N ALA A 83 -18.35 10.21 -1.80
CA ALA A 83 -19.21 11.36 -1.96
C ALA A 83 -18.52 12.22 -3.00
N ARG A 84 -18.89 12.02 -4.27
CA ARG A 84 -18.56 12.93 -5.33
C ARG A 84 -19.24 14.22 -4.92
N THR A 85 -18.45 15.22 -4.55
CA THR A 85 -18.89 16.58 -4.31
C THR A 85 -19.62 17.04 -5.58
N ALA A 86 -20.94 16.88 -5.60
CA ALA A 86 -21.82 17.51 -6.56
C ALA A 86 -22.02 18.95 -6.09
N ALA A 87 -20.99 19.76 -6.32
CA ALA A 87 -21.02 21.21 -6.25
C ALA A 87 -19.87 21.73 -7.11
N GLN A 88 -19.99 21.51 -8.43
CA GLN A 88 -19.38 22.32 -9.47
C GLN A 88 -20.25 22.22 -10.72
#